data_AF-A0A8S3XI41-F1
#
_entry.id   AF-A0A8S3XI41-F1
#
_cell.length_a   1.000
_cell.length_b   1.000
_cell.length_c   1.000
_cell.angle_alpha   90.00
_cell.angle_beta   90.00
_cell.angle_gamma   90.00
#
_symmetry.space_group_name_H-M   'P 1'
#
loop_
_entity.id
_entity.type
_entity.pdbx_description
1 polymer ?
#
loop_
_entity_poly.entity_id
_entity_poly.type
_entity_poly.pdbx_seq_one_letter_code
_entity_poly.pdbx_strand_id
1 'polypeptide(L)'
;MPIKIKGNVYKRAVRPALLYGSECWPMRKTDEQKIHVAEMKMLRWSGGVSRTNKIRNDYIRGSFKVAMVHEKLRENRLRWYGHVMRRDDDHMTKRVMNIEEGKKGRGRPPITWLQTLKNDLKSTNISERTTHNRTMWRKITMRADPN
;
A
#
# COMPACT_ATOMS: atom_id res chain seq x y z
N MET A 1 25.43 -12.46 2.64
CA MET A 1 24.22 -12.64 1.80
C MET A 1 24.13 -11.53 0.75
N PRO A 2 24.03 -11.87 -0.55
CA PRO A 2 23.84 -10.92 -1.65
C PRO A 2 22.65 -9.98 -1.42
N ILE A 3 22.78 -8.71 -1.85
CA ILE A 3 21.72 -7.68 -1.68
C ILE A 3 20.40 -8.12 -2.31
N LYS A 4 20.43 -8.79 -3.47
CA LYS A 4 19.23 -9.32 -4.14
C LYS A 4 18.46 -10.31 -3.25
N ILE A 5 19.17 -11.19 -2.53
CA ILE A 5 18.55 -12.15 -1.61
C ILE A 5 17.98 -11.42 -0.39
N LYS A 6 18.71 -10.44 0.16
CA LYS A 6 18.21 -9.58 1.25
C LYS A 6 16.94 -8.83 0.85
N GLY A 7 16.87 -8.33 -0.39
CA GLY A 7 15.67 -7.72 -0.98
C GLY A 7 14.48 -8.68 -1.03
N ASN A 8 14.71 -9.93 -1.43
CA ASN A 8 13.66 -10.95 -1.43
C ASN A 8 13.14 -11.28 -0.02
N VAL A 9 14.05 -11.41 0.95
CA VAL A 9 13.68 -11.61 2.36
C VAL A 9 12.87 -10.42 2.88
N TYR A 10 13.32 -9.19 2.61
CA TYR A 10 12.60 -7.98 3.00
C TYR A 10 11.18 -7.95 2.42
N LYS A 11 11.03 -8.17 1.11
CA LYS A 11 9.73 -8.18 0.43
C LYS A 11 8.75 -9.22 0.97
N ARG A 12 9.23 -10.41 1.35
CA ARG A 12 8.39 -11.54 1.73
C ARG A 12 8.09 -11.62 3.23
N ALA A 13 9.02 -11.23 4.09
CA ALA A 13 8.88 -11.39 5.54
C ALA A 13 8.71 -10.04 6.26
N VAL A 14 9.59 -9.08 5.99
CA VAL A 14 9.64 -7.82 6.76
C VAL A 14 8.56 -6.85 6.32
N ARG A 15 8.40 -6.65 5.01
CA ARG A 15 7.47 -5.66 4.46
C ARG A 15 6.01 -5.98 4.78
N PRO A 16 5.52 -7.23 4.67
CA PRO A 16 4.15 -7.56 5.07
C PRO A 16 3.90 -7.33 6.56
N ALA A 17 4.89 -7.62 7.42
CA ALA A 17 4.80 -7.35 8.85
C ALA A 17 4.76 -5.84 9.15
N LEU A 18 5.61 -5.05 8.48
CA LEU A 18 5.62 -3.58 8.61
C LEU A 18 4.28 -2.95 8.18
N LEU A 19 3.68 -3.47 7.11
CA LEU A 19 2.48 -2.93 6.50
C LEU A 19 1.20 -3.61 7.01
N TYR A 20 1.28 -4.41 8.06
CA TYR A 20 0.12 -5.07 8.62
C TYR A 20 -0.93 -4.04 9.08
N GLY A 21 -2.20 -4.31 8.81
CA GLY A 21 -3.31 -3.42 9.14
C GLY A 21 -3.47 -2.18 8.23
N SER A 22 -2.49 -1.90 7.36
CA SER A 22 -2.53 -0.73 6.47
C SER A 22 -3.65 -0.74 5.42
N GLU A 23 -4.30 -1.88 5.25
CA GLU A 23 -5.43 -2.11 4.36
C GLU A 23 -6.71 -1.45 4.87
N CYS A 24 -6.85 -1.25 6.19
CA CYS A 24 -8.12 -0.90 6.83
C CYS A 24 -8.20 0.51 7.41
N TRP A 25 -7.13 1.32 7.34
CA TRP A 25 -7.12 2.69 7.87
C TRP A 25 -6.91 3.75 6.78
N PRO A 26 -7.46 4.98 6.94
CA PRO A 26 -7.11 6.10 6.08
C PRO A 26 -5.66 6.51 6.33
N MET A 27 -4.80 6.36 5.33
CA MET A 27 -3.39 6.73 5.47
C MET A 27 -3.23 8.24 5.34
N ARG A 28 -2.73 8.90 6.40
CA ARG A 28 -2.31 10.30 6.32
C ARG A 28 -0.90 10.38 5.73
N LYS A 29 -0.58 11.50 5.07
CA LYS A 29 0.77 11.76 4.55
C LYS A 29 1.86 11.66 5.63
N THR A 30 1.53 12.05 6.87
CA THR A 30 2.45 11.94 8.01
C THR A 30 2.79 10.49 8.35
N ASP A 31 1.80 9.60 8.28
CA ASP A 31 1.97 8.19 8.64
C ASP A 31 2.69 7.46 7.51
N GLU A 32 2.35 7.77 6.25
CA GLU A 32 3.09 7.32 5.08
C GLU A 32 4.57 7.70 5.15
N GLN A 33 4.88 8.95 5.55
CA GLN A 33 6.25 9.41 5.72
C GLN A 33 6.98 8.66 6.83
N LYS A 34 6.32 8.35 7.95
CA LYS A 34 6.91 7.55 9.04
C LYS A 34 7.26 6.13 8.56
N ILE A 35 6.35 5.47 7.85
CA ILE A 35 6.59 4.14 7.27
C ILE A 35 7.72 4.20 6.25
N HIS A 36 7.74 5.22 5.39
CA HIS A 36 8.80 5.44 4.42
C HIS A 36 10.18 5.59 5.09
N VAL A 37 10.27 6.39 6.16
CA VAL A 37 11.51 6.55 6.93
C VAL A 37 11.94 5.24 7.58
N ALA A 38 10.99 4.47 8.14
CA ALA A 38 11.28 3.16 8.73
C ALA A 38 11.79 2.16 7.68
N GLU A 39 11.14 2.05 6.52
CA GLU A 39 11.57 1.20 5.39
C GLU A 39 12.98 1.58 4.95
N MET A 40 13.25 2.87 4.74
CA MET A 40 14.58 3.31 4.31
C MET A 40 15.66 3.07 5.36
N LYS A 41 15.34 3.20 6.66
CA LYS A 41 16.28 2.88 7.75
C LYS A 41 16.62 1.38 7.75
N MET A 42 15.63 0.51 7.62
CA MET A 42 15.82 -0.94 7.56
C MET A 42 16.63 -1.37 6.33
N LEU A 43 16.33 -0.83 5.14
CA LEU A 43 17.06 -1.14 3.91
C LEU A 43 18.52 -0.67 3.97
N ARG A 44 18.76 0.54 4.50
CA ARG A 44 20.12 1.07 4.70
C ARG A 44 20.93 0.21 5.66
N TRP A 45 20.34 -0.15 6.80
CA TRP A 45 20.99 -1.01 7.79
C TRP A 45 21.30 -2.38 7.21
N SER A 46 20.34 -3.02 6.54
CA SER A 46 20.53 -4.31 5.86
C SER A 46 21.60 -4.26 4.77
N GLY A 47 21.72 -3.13 4.07
CA GLY A 47 22.72 -2.89 3.02
C GLY A 47 24.09 -2.44 3.54
N GLY A 48 24.25 -2.19 4.83
CA GLY A 48 25.49 -1.63 5.39
C GLY A 48 25.78 -0.19 4.94
N VAL A 49 24.76 0.57 4.52
CA VAL A 49 24.91 1.93 3.98
C VAL A 49 24.60 2.96 5.06
N SER A 50 25.61 3.74 5.44
CA SER A 50 25.45 4.88 6.34
C SER A 50 24.93 6.12 5.61
N ARG A 51 24.56 7.16 6.37
CA ARG A 51 24.22 8.47 5.80
C ARG A 51 25.44 9.18 5.20
N THR A 52 26.63 8.90 5.71
CA THR A 52 27.92 9.48 5.26
C THR A 52 28.25 9.08 3.82
N ASN A 53 27.78 7.90 3.37
CA ASN A 53 27.99 7.45 2.00
C ASN A 53 27.26 8.31 0.96
N LYS A 54 26.34 9.21 1.37
CA LYS A 54 25.58 10.13 0.49
C LYS A 54 24.84 9.44 -0.68
N ILE A 55 24.56 8.15 -0.55
CA ILE A 55 23.83 7.36 -1.56
C ILE A 55 22.36 7.76 -1.55
N ARG A 56 21.79 8.01 -2.74
CA ARG A 56 20.38 8.35 -2.93
C ARG A 56 19.46 7.18 -2.53
N ASN A 57 18.29 7.51 -1.97
CA ASN A 57 17.32 6.49 -1.54
C ASN A 57 16.83 5.62 -2.70
N ASP A 58 16.68 6.20 -3.89
CA ASP A 58 16.19 5.49 -5.08
C ASP A 58 17.19 4.43 -5.54
N TYR A 59 18.49 4.70 -5.42
CA TYR A 59 19.53 3.72 -5.69
C TYR A 59 19.43 2.54 -4.72
N ILE A 60 19.29 2.80 -3.41
CA ILE A 60 19.16 1.75 -2.38
C ILE A 60 17.93 0.88 -2.67
N ARG A 61 16.76 1.48 -2.93
CA ARG A 61 15.56 0.71 -3.30
C ARG A 61 15.77 -0.11 -4.58
N GLY A 62 16.41 0.48 -5.58
CA GLY A 62 16.76 -0.18 -6.84
C GLY A 62 17.66 -1.40 -6.64
N SER A 63 18.66 -1.31 -5.74
CA SER A 63 19.53 -2.43 -5.39
C SER A 63 18.76 -3.59 -4.74
N PHE A 64 17.79 -3.28 -3.86
CA PHE A 64 16.95 -4.27 -3.19
C PHE A 64 15.75 -4.74 -4.04
N LYS A 65 15.49 -4.12 -5.20
CA LYS A 65 14.32 -4.37 -6.06
C LYS A 65 13.00 -4.26 -5.29
N VAL A 66 12.87 -3.16 -4.52
CA VAL A 66 11.71 -2.83 -3.69
C VAL A 66 11.06 -1.55 -4.23
N ALA A 67 9.74 -1.57 -4.45
CA ALA A 67 8.98 -0.38 -4.87
C ALA A 67 8.89 0.68 -3.78
N MET A 68 8.34 1.85 -4.10
CA MET A 68 8.03 2.84 -3.06
C MET A 68 6.93 2.33 -2.12
N VAL A 69 7.05 2.63 -0.83
CA VAL A 69 6.09 2.12 0.17
C VAL A 69 4.66 2.56 -0.07
N HIS A 70 4.46 3.76 -0.59
CA HIS A 70 3.13 4.30 -0.87
C HIS A 70 2.42 3.49 -1.97
N GLU A 71 3.17 3.01 -2.97
CA GLU A 71 2.64 2.15 -4.02
C GLU A 71 2.20 0.82 -3.44
N LYS A 72 2.98 0.27 -2.49
CA LYS A 72 2.65 -0.99 -1.82
C LYS A 72 1.44 -0.85 -0.89
N LEU A 73 1.35 0.26 -0.15
CA LEU A 73 0.21 0.60 0.69
C LEU A 73 -1.09 0.70 -0.14
N ARG A 74 -1.02 1.38 -1.29
CA ARG A 74 -2.14 1.47 -2.24
C ARG A 74 -2.51 0.11 -2.80
N GLU A 75 -1.52 -0.70 -3.21
CA GLU A 75 -1.75 -2.07 -3.68
C GLU A 75 -2.49 -2.91 -2.64
N ASN A 76 -2.06 -2.86 -1.38
CA ASN A 76 -2.70 -3.58 -0.28
C ASN A 76 -4.17 -3.16 -0.10
N ARG A 77 -4.45 -1.85 -0.05
CA ARG A 77 -5.84 -1.34 0.04
C ARG A 77 -6.72 -1.76 -1.13
N LEU A 78 -6.23 -1.63 -2.37
CA LEU A 78 -6.99 -2.04 -3.56
C LEU A 78 -7.18 -3.56 -3.61
N ARG A 79 -6.21 -4.35 -3.14
CA ARG A 79 -6.34 -5.80 -3.03
C ARG A 79 -7.43 -6.18 -2.04
N TRP A 80 -7.45 -5.57 -0.85
CA TRP A 80 -8.49 -5.76 0.16
C TRP A 80 -9.87 -5.34 -0.38
N TYR A 81 -9.96 -4.15 -0.97
CA TYR A 81 -11.20 -3.65 -1.54
C TYR A 81 -11.79 -4.58 -2.60
N GLY A 82 -10.95 -5.04 -3.55
CA GLY A 82 -11.41 -6.01 -4.54
C GLY A 82 -11.85 -7.33 -3.91
N HIS A 83 -11.22 -7.77 -2.81
CA HIS A 83 -11.69 -8.94 -2.07
C HIS A 83 -13.09 -8.71 -1.49
N VAL A 84 -13.35 -7.56 -0.89
CA VAL A 84 -14.66 -7.22 -0.33
C VAL A 84 -15.73 -7.10 -1.42
N MET A 85 -15.44 -6.44 -2.54
CA MET A 85 -16.42 -6.26 -3.64
C MET A 85 -16.85 -7.56 -4.31
N ARG A 86 -16.02 -8.61 -4.24
CA ARG A 86 -16.33 -9.95 -4.74
C ARG A 86 -17.10 -10.83 -3.74
N ARG A 87 -17.31 -10.38 -2.50
CA ARG A 87 -18.16 -11.10 -1.54
C ARG A 87 -19.64 -10.91 -1.90
N ASP A 88 -20.47 -11.78 -1.34
CA ASP A 88 -21.92 -11.66 -1.42
C ASP A 88 -22.40 -10.36 -0.78
N ASP A 89 -23.51 -9.82 -1.26
CA ASP A 89 -24.06 -8.55 -0.78
C ASP A 89 -24.49 -8.59 0.69
N ASP A 90 -24.88 -9.77 1.20
CA ASP A 90 -25.22 -9.96 2.61
C ASP A 90 -23.98 -10.13 3.51
N HIS A 91 -22.78 -10.32 2.94
CA HIS A 91 -21.57 -10.46 3.74
C HIS A 91 -21.31 -9.15 4.51
N MET A 92 -21.13 -9.27 5.83
CA MET A 92 -21.01 -8.12 6.76
C MET A 92 -20.03 -7.05 6.27
N THR A 93 -18.85 -7.44 5.77
CA THR A 93 -17.85 -6.46 5.29
C THR A 93 -18.31 -5.68 4.07
N LYS A 94 -19.09 -6.28 3.16
CA LYS A 94 -19.64 -5.61 1.97
C LYS A 94 -20.80 -4.70 2.36
N ARG A 95 -21.64 -5.14 3.29
CA ARG A 95 -22.69 -4.30 3.89
C ARG A 95 -22.10 -3.05 4.53
N VAL A 96 -21.12 -3.20 5.43
CA VAL A 96 -20.44 -2.08 6.10
C VAL A 96 -19.80 -1.12 5.10
N MET A 97 -19.21 -1.66 4.03
CA MET A 97 -18.63 -0.87 2.95
C MET A 97 -19.62 -0.01 2.17
N ASN A 98 -20.88 -0.45 2.10
CA ASN A 98 -21.96 0.22 1.38
C ASN A 98 -22.82 1.13 2.28
N ILE A 99 -22.53 1.20 3.58
CA ILE A 99 -23.22 2.13 4.49
C ILE A 99 -22.86 3.56 4.07
N GLU A 100 -23.88 4.40 3.90
CA GLU A 100 -23.68 5.81 3.60
C GLU A 100 -22.94 6.51 4.75
N GLU A 101 -21.85 7.21 4.41
CA GLU A 101 -21.18 8.08 5.38
C GLU A 101 -22.15 9.22 5.76
N GLY A 102 -22.43 9.37 7.06
CA GLY A 102 -23.25 10.47 7.56
C GLY A 102 -22.68 11.85 7.22
N LYS A 103 -23.49 12.91 7.44
CA LYS A 103 -23.08 14.29 7.16
C LYS A 103 -21.80 14.66 7.90
N LYS A 104 -20.80 15.15 7.16
CA LYS A 104 -19.54 15.66 7.75
C LYS A 104 -19.73 17.08 8.25
N GLY A 105 -19.12 17.39 9.40
CA GLY A 105 -19.11 18.74 9.96
C GLY A 105 -18.37 19.74 9.07
N ARG A 106 -18.56 21.05 9.34
CA ARG A 106 -17.86 22.14 8.64
C ARG A 106 -16.38 22.20 9.06
N GLY A 107 -15.49 22.66 8.17
CA GLY A 107 -14.06 22.87 8.44
C GLY A 107 -13.15 21.85 7.77
N ARG A 108 -12.27 21.20 8.54
CA ARG A 108 -11.34 20.15 8.07
C ARG A 108 -11.74 18.77 8.60
N PRO A 109 -12.78 18.12 8.03
CA PRO A 109 -13.12 16.75 8.39
C PRO A 109 -11.93 15.79 8.27
N PRO A 110 -11.86 14.76 9.12
CA PRO A 110 -10.87 13.71 8.98
C PRO A 110 -11.02 12.99 7.64
N ILE A 111 -9.88 12.61 7.04
CA ILE A 111 -9.86 11.78 5.83
C ILE A 111 -10.47 10.42 6.19
N THR A 112 -11.47 10.00 5.43
CA THR A 112 -12.07 8.68 5.60
C THR A 112 -11.40 7.65 4.70
N TRP A 113 -11.55 6.37 5.07
CA TRP A 113 -11.00 5.27 4.29
C TRP A 113 -11.54 5.24 2.85
N LEU A 114 -12.85 5.47 2.68
CA LEU A 114 -13.50 5.57 1.37
C LEU A 114 -12.93 6.72 0.52
N GLN A 115 -12.61 7.87 1.13
CA GLN A 115 -11.95 8.96 0.42
C GLN A 115 -10.55 8.57 -0.04
N THR A 116 -9.75 7.91 0.81
CA THR A 116 -8.44 7.38 0.43
C THR A 116 -8.57 6.40 -0.74
N LEU A 117 -9.53 5.47 -0.67
CA LEU A 117 -9.79 4.50 -1.73
C LEU A 117 -10.19 5.18 -3.06
N LYS A 118 -11.10 6.16 -3.03
CA LYS A 118 -11.50 6.91 -4.23
C LYS A 118 -10.30 7.63 -4.86
N ASN A 119 -9.42 8.19 -4.03
CA ASN A 119 -8.17 8.80 -4.51
C ASN A 119 -7.23 7.77 -5.13
N ASP A 120 -7.12 6.56 -4.54
CA ASP A 120 -6.32 5.47 -5.09
C ASP A 120 -6.82 5.01 -6.45
N LEU A 121 -8.13 4.76 -6.57
CA LEU A 121 -8.79 4.39 -7.83
C LEU A 121 -8.57 5.46 -8.91
N LYS A 122 -8.72 6.73 -8.54
CA LYS A 122 -8.46 7.87 -9.44
C LYS A 122 -7.01 7.95 -9.86
N SER A 123 -6.07 7.80 -8.93
CA SER A 123 -4.61 7.88 -9.20
C SER A 123 -4.11 6.75 -10.10
N THR A 124 -4.83 5.63 -10.12
CA THR A 124 -4.48 4.42 -10.88
C THR A 124 -5.30 4.27 -12.15
N ASN A 125 -6.30 5.14 -12.35
CA ASN A 125 -7.29 5.08 -13.42
C ASN A 125 -7.99 3.71 -13.51
N ILE A 126 -8.32 3.12 -12.35
CA ILE A 126 -8.97 1.81 -12.24
C ILE A 126 -10.45 2.00 -11.99
N SER A 127 -11.28 1.33 -12.79
CA SER A 127 -12.72 1.26 -12.56
C SER A 127 -13.07 0.20 -11.52
N GLU A 128 -13.96 0.53 -10.58
CA GLU A 128 -14.54 -0.40 -9.62
C GLU A 128 -15.17 -1.64 -10.27
N ARG A 129 -15.75 -1.49 -11.48
CA ARG A 129 -16.35 -2.61 -12.23
C ARG A 129 -15.36 -3.74 -12.53
N THR A 130 -14.07 -3.42 -12.59
CA THR A 130 -13.02 -4.43 -12.84
C THR A 130 -12.77 -5.35 -11.64
N THR A 131 -13.32 -5.03 -10.45
CA THR A 131 -13.16 -5.85 -9.24
C THR A 131 -13.71 -7.28 -9.39
N HIS A 132 -14.78 -7.48 -10.16
CA HIS A 132 -15.38 -8.81 -10.37
C HIS A 132 -14.49 -9.77 -11.16
N ASN A 133 -13.66 -9.25 -12.08
CA ASN A 133 -12.69 -10.06 -12.79
C ASN A 133 -11.39 -10.16 -11.95
N ARG A 134 -11.26 -11.26 -11.19
CA ARG A 134 -10.13 -11.47 -10.26
C ARG A 134 -8.76 -11.41 -10.95
N THR A 135 -8.63 -11.99 -12.13
CA THR A 135 -7.37 -12.03 -12.90
C THR A 135 -6.99 -10.65 -13.41
N MET A 136 -7.96 -9.92 -13.97
CA MET A 136 -7.76 -8.54 -14.42
C MET A 136 -7.44 -7.62 -13.24
N TRP A 137 -8.20 -7.69 -12.14
CA TRP A 137 -7.96 -6.92 -10.93
C TRP A 137 -6.54 -7.12 -10.41
N ARG A 138 -6.13 -8.39 -10.26
CA ARG A 138 -4.78 -8.74 -9.79
C ARG A 138 -3.70 -8.14 -10.68
N LYS A 139 -3.84 -8.22 -12.00
CA LYS A 139 -2.87 -7.70 -12.97
C LYS A 139 -2.73 -6.17 -12.91
N ILE A 140 -3.82 -5.47 -12.63
CA ILE A 140 -3.83 -4.01 -12.61
C ILE A 140 -3.39 -3.47 -11.24
N THR A 141 -3.70 -4.16 -10.13
CA THR A 141 -3.36 -3.72 -8.78
C THR A 141 -1.99 -4.19 -8.28
N MET A 142 -1.54 -5.40 -8.66
CA MET A 142 -0.22 -5.93 -8.25
C MET A 142 0.90 -5.37 -9.13
N ARG A 143 1.37 -4.17 -8.81
CA ARG A 143 2.40 -3.47 -9.59
C ARG A 143 3.60 -3.02 -8.78
N ALA A 144 3.56 -3.09 -7.45
CA ALA A 144 4.60 -2.44 -6.65
C ALA A 144 5.94 -3.19 -6.77
N ASP A 145 6.05 -4.41 -6.27
CA ASP A 145 7.37 -5.06 -6.20
C ASP A 145 7.70 -5.86 -7.47
N PRO A 146 8.78 -5.52 -8.20
CA PRO A 146 9.22 -6.32 -9.33
C PRO A 146 9.73 -7.69 -8.86
N ASN A 147 9.50 -8.72 -9.68
CA ASN A 147 10.04 -10.06 -9.48
C ASN A 147 11.57 -10.07 -9.61
#